data_AF-A0A7Y0B7H6-F1
#
_entry.id   AF-A0A7Y0B7H6-F1
#
_cell.length_a   1.000
_cell.length_b   1.000
_cell.length_c   1.000
_cell.angle_alpha   90.00
_cell.angle_beta   90.00
_cell.angle_gamma   90.00
#
_symmetry.space_group_name_H-M   'P 1'
#
loop_
_entity.id
_entity.type
_entity.pdbx_description
1 polymer ?
#
loop_
_entity_poly.entity_id
_entity_poly.type
_entity_poly.pdbx_seq_one_letter_code
_entity_poly.pdbx_strand_id
1 'polypeptide(L)'
;MSVDPKRDPREVALFRAVQELLEGGPELPAPAERSRLREAAGVTQAVLARALETSTQTVKNWEAGRSDPRPPRRDPYLALLQGWAKKYPAFTPAPAPVSRTQPPPAADSPAPAPVPAPAPEPASAPAGARPRPSKARPASAPKRPAARKTAATKTSTAALDARFANGPLAVVEADTTGGLLAYCVDGLVLDVPARTLPDLVEWTLTEARLGAARLDSWGRDADPVLALTPAALEYFGLPAELSEDEQAAGRLPGDHPVLEQLAGAQWQLTRRGFGPWARIYRPAQGGRRSCVQLCVPSWRALDTRSWGDAAGLPPAELARTLGLYARRVMTPRGSTAVTGLELMTALHPPTRASEPDAEGRRHSVHNPGSLGKEPVDPAPCEAIDGHPVLADLPRFHVRGPAVSYPSSCNISGALTWCAAD
;
A
#
# COMPACT_ATOMS: atom_id res chain seq x y z
N MET A 1 51.03 25.99 33.48
CA MET A 1 49.87 25.27 32.92
C MET A 1 48.95 24.94 34.07
N SER A 2 47.97 25.79 34.35
CA SER A 2 47.05 25.59 35.46
C SER A 2 45.68 26.09 35.04
N VAL A 3 44.78 25.17 34.71
CA VAL A 3 43.34 25.35 34.78
C VAL A 3 42.75 23.95 35.04
N ASP A 4 42.40 23.69 36.30
CA ASP A 4 41.42 22.65 36.62
C ASP A 4 40.51 23.17 37.76
N PRO A 5 39.51 23.99 37.45
CA PRO A 5 38.44 24.27 38.38
C PRO A 5 37.33 23.24 38.15
N LYS A 6 37.05 22.47 39.21
CA LYS A 6 35.93 21.53 39.37
C LYS A 6 34.76 21.86 38.44
N ARG A 7 34.59 21.03 37.41
CA ARG A 7 33.45 21.04 36.49
C ARG A 7 32.15 21.09 37.29
N ASP A 8 31.23 21.97 36.90
CA ASP A 8 29.95 22.15 37.58
C ASP A 8 29.25 20.78 37.71
N PRO A 9 28.85 20.35 38.93
CA PRO A 9 28.13 19.09 39.13
C PRO A 9 26.91 18.93 38.22
N ARG A 10 26.26 20.05 37.85
CA ARG A 10 25.14 20.08 36.91
C ARG A 10 25.57 19.80 35.48
N GLU A 11 26.73 20.33 35.06
CA GLU A 11 27.31 20.05 33.74
C GLU A 11 27.74 18.57 33.65
N VAL A 12 28.32 18.02 34.72
CA VAL A 12 28.64 16.58 34.81
C VAL A 12 27.38 15.71 34.74
N ALA A 13 26.29 16.12 35.40
CA ALA A 13 25.01 15.42 35.33
C ALA A 13 24.38 15.51 33.93
N LEU A 14 24.45 16.66 33.27
CA LEU A 14 23.99 16.83 31.89
C LEU A 14 24.80 16.00 30.90
N PHE A 15 26.13 15.99 31.02
CA PHE A 15 26.97 15.12 30.20
C PHE A 15 26.66 13.65 30.43
N ARG A 16 26.43 13.23 31.68
CA ARG A 16 26.00 11.86 31.98
C ARG A 16 24.66 11.53 31.33
N ALA A 17 23.67 12.42 31.42
CA ALA A 17 22.37 12.23 30.79
C ALA A 17 22.47 12.17 29.25
N VAL A 18 23.35 12.97 28.63
CA VAL A 18 23.63 12.93 27.19
C VAL A 18 24.34 11.64 26.80
N GLN A 19 25.31 11.16 27.59
CA GLN A 19 25.95 9.87 27.35
C GLN A 19 24.95 8.70 27.52
N GLU A 20 24.07 8.75 28.51
CA GLU A 20 23.00 7.76 28.71
C GLU A 20 21.97 7.77 27.55
N LEU A 21 21.73 8.94 26.94
CA LEU A 21 20.92 9.07 25.73
C LEU A 21 21.64 8.51 24.49
N LEU A 22 22.96 8.72 24.38
CA LEU A 22 23.81 8.24 23.29
C LEU A 22 24.06 6.73 23.35
N GLU A 23 24.19 6.17 24.54
CA GLU A 23 24.37 4.72 24.78
C GLU A 23 23.08 3.94 24.49
N GLY A 24 21.94 4.63 24.39
CA GLY A 24 20.63 4.01 24.25
C GLY A 24 20.24 3.33 25.56
N GLY A 25 19.28 3.92 26.28
CA GLY A 25 18.86 3.42 27.59
C GLY A 25 18.62 1.90 27.62
N PRO A 26 18.73 1.27 28.81
CA PRO A 26 18.95 -0.17 28.99
C PRO A 26 18.13 -1.03 28.02
N GLU A 27 18.86 -1.83 27.24
CA GLU A 27 18.29 -2.67 26.21
C GLU A 27 17.38 -3.73 26.82
N LEU A 28 16.24 -3.97 26.18
CA LEU A 28 15.31 -4.99 26.63
C LEU A 28 15.93 -6.38 26.42
N PRO A 29 15.80 -7.31 27.38
CA PRO A 29 16.24 -8.70 27.20
C PRO A 29 15.67 -9.32 25.92
N ALA A 30 16.36 -10.31 25.34
CA ALA A 30 15.89 -10.99 24.13
C ALA A 30 14.45 -11.54 24.30
N PRO A 31 13.60 -11.57 23.25
CA PRO A 31 12.18 -11.94 23.38
C PRO A 31 11.92 -13.30 24.06
N ALA A 32 12.77 -14.29 23.79
CA ALA A 32 12.72 -15.60 24.45
C ALA A 32 12.95 -15.52 25.97
N GLU A 33 13.85 -14.64 26.41
CA GLU A 33 14.14 -14.42 27.83
C GLU A 33 12.98 -13.72 28.54
N ARG A 34 12.29 -12.79 27.85
CA ARG A 34 11.08 -12.13 28.37
C ARG A 34 10.01 -13.16 28.73
N SER A 35 9.73 -14.08 27.81
CA SER A 35 8.75 -15.17 27.98
C SER A 35 9.14 -16.12 29.11
N ARG A 36 10.42 -16.54 29.13
CA ARG A 36 10.98 -17.43 30.15
C ARG A 36 10.89 -16.82 31.55
N LEU A 37 11.25 -15.54 31.72
CA LEU A 37 11.18 -14.86 33.01
C LEU A 37 9.73 -14.73 33.52
N ARG A 38 8.79 -14.44 32.62
CA ARG A 38 7.36 -14.40 32.96
C ARG A 38 6.86 -15.79 33.43
N GLU A 39 7.22 -16.84 32.71
CA GLU A 39 6.81 -18.21 33.03
C GLU A 39 7.43 -18.72 34.32
N ALA A 40 8.71 -18.42 34.54
CA ALA A 40 9.39 -18.71 35.81
C ALA A 40 8.73 -17.98 36.99
N ALA A 41 8.19 -16.78 36.76
CA ALA A 41 7.42 -16.04 37.76
C ALA A 41 5.97 -16.55 37.96
N GLY A 42 5.51 -17.53 37.18
CA GLY A 42 4.13 -18.05 37.24
C GLY A 42 3.06 -17.05 36.78
N VAL A 43 3.45 -16.00 36.06
CA VAL A 43 2.55 -14.93 35.63
C VAL A 43 2.01 -15.23 34.24
N THR A 44 0.69 -15.15 34.05
CA THR A 44 0.10 -15.28 32.71
C THR A 44 0.23 -13.97 31.93
N GLN A 45 0.26 -14.05 30.60
CA GLN A 45 0.26 -12.84 29.74
C GLN A 45 -0.93 -11.92 30.03
N ALA A 46 -2.07 -12.48 30.45
CA ALA A 46 -3.26 -11.71 30.84
C ALA A 46 -3.06 -10.90 32.13
N VAL A 47 -2.41 -11.50 33.13
CA VAL A 47 -2.09 -10.81 34.40
C VAL A 47 -1.05 -9.71 34.17
N LEU A 48 -0.02 -10.00 33.35
CA LEU A 48 0.98 -9.01 32.97
C LEU A 48 0.38 -7.83 32.18
N ALA A 49 -0.51 -8.12 31.24
CA ALA A 49 -1.21 -7.10 30.46
C ALA A 49 -2.06 -6.18 31.34
N ARG A 50 -2.78 -6.77 32.32
CA ARG A 50 -3.56 -6.01 33.30
C ARG A 50 -2.69 -5.11 34.18
N ALA A 51 -1.53 -5.60 34.64
CA ALA A 51 -0.61 -4.82 35.47
C ALA A 51 0.04 -3.64 34.74
N LEU A 52 0.23 -3.76 33.42
CA LEU A 52 0.82 -2.72 32.56
C LEU A 52 -0.23 -1.91 31.80
N GLU A 53 -1.51 -2.06 32.15
CA GLU A 53 -2.65 -1.39 31.51
C GLU A 53 -2.58 -1.47 29.97
N THR A 54 -2.39 -2.68 29.45
CA THR A 54 -2.28 -2.98 28.02
C THR A 54 -3.09 -4.22 27.64
N SER A 55 -3.10 -4.57 26.35
CA SER A 55 -3.78 -5.75 25.86
C SER A 55 -2.91 -7.01 25.96
N THR A 56 -3.53 -8.17 26.12
CA THR A 56 -2.84 -9.47 26.11
C THR A 56 -2.09 -9.72 24.80
N GLN A 57 -2.67 -9.27 23.68
CA GLN A 57 -2.05 -9.36 22.37
C GLN A 57 -0.80 -8.48 22.26
N THR A 58 -0.78 -7.33 22.92
CA THR A 58 0.38 -6.43 22.97
C THR A 58 1.55 -7.08 23.70
N VAL A 59 1.29 -7.69 24.87
CA VAL A 59 2.30 -8.46 25.62
C VAL A 59 2.82 -9.65 24.80
N LYS A 60 1.93 -10.37 24.11
CA LYS A 60 2.31 -11.46 23.21
C LYS A 60 3.21 -10.98 22.07
N ASN A 61 2.96 -9.79 21.51
CA ASN A 61 3.81 -9.21 20.48
C ASN A 61 5.19 -8.80 21.02
N TRP A 62 5.27 -8.29 22.27
CA TRP A 62 6.53 -7.96 22.94
C TRP A 62 7.40 -9.19 23.24
N GLU A 63 6.75 -10.27 23.70
CA GLU A 63 7.40 -11.56 24.00
C GLU A 63 7.82 -12.32 22.72
N ALA A 64 7.15 -12.05 21.59
CA ALA A 64 7.52 -12.60 20.28
C ALA A 64 8.49 -11.71 19.48
N GLY A 65 8.91 -10.57 20.03
CA GLY A 65 9.80 -9.61 19.33
C GLY A 65 9.17 -8.92 18.12
N ARG A 66 7.83 -8.94 17.99
CA ARG A 66 7.09 -8.30 16.88
C ARG A 66 6.89 -6.80 17.10
N SER A 67 6.98 -6.35 18.34
CA SER A 67 6.99 -4.94 18.73
C SER A 67 7.73 -4.78 20.05
N ASP A 68 8.20 -3.57 20.35
CA ASP A 68 8.75 -3.25 21.66
C ASP A 68 7.85 -2.29 22.44
N PRO A 69 7.82 -2.38 23.78
CA PRO A 69 7.08 -1.45 24.62
C PRO A 69 7.63 -0.02 24.46
N ARG A 70 6.72 0.92 24.25
CA ARG A 70 7.00 2.37 24.19
C ARG A 70 6.74 3.03 25.56
N PRO A 71 7.34 4.20 25.85
CA PRO A 71 6.92 5.00 27.00
C PRO A 71 5.40 5.27 26.98
N PRO A 72 4.72 5.29 28.14
CA PRO A 72 5.24 5.17 29.50
C PRO A 72 5.41 3.73 30.02
N ARG A 73 5.11 2.70 29.21
CA ARG A 73 5.07 1.29 29.66
C ARG A 73 6.42 0.57 29.56
N ARG A 74 7.39 1.15 28.84
CA ARG A 74 8.74 0.60 28.66
C ARG A 74 9.48 0.43 29.99
N ASP A 75 9.56 1.49 30.78
CA ASP A 75 10.37 1.49 32.01
C ASP A 75 9.80 0.57 33.09
N PRO A 76 8.47 0.56 33.36
CA PRO A 76 7.87 -0.41 34.28
C PRO A 76 8.06 -1.86 33.84
N TYR A 77 7.96 -2.14 32.53
CA TYR A 77 8.17 -3.48 31.98
C TYR A 77 9.62 -3.93 32.13
N LEU A 78 10.58 -3.05 31.82
CA LEU A 78 12.00 -3.35 31.99
C LEU A 78 12.36 -3.59 33.46
N ALA A 79 11.87 -2.75 34.38
CA ALA A 79 12.09 -2.93 35.82
C ALA A 79 11.52 -4.27 36.33
N LEU A 80 10.36 -4.68 35.82
CA LEU A 80 9.75 -5.97 36.14
C LEU A 80 10.62 -7.14 35.66
N LEU A 81 11.09 -7.09 34.40
CA LEU A 81 11.97 -8.12 33.84
C LEU A 81 13.30 -8.21 34.59
N GLN A 82 13.90 -7.09 34.95
CA GLN A 82 15.12 -7.07 35.77
C GLN A 82 14.87 -7.67 37.17
N GLY A 83 13.71 -7.40 37.77
CA GLY A 83 13.29 -8.00 39.03
C GLY A 83 13.12 -9.51 38.93
N TRP A 84 12.56 -10.02 37.83
CA TRP A 84 12.44 -11.46 37.58
C TRP A 84 13.78 -12.11 37.28
N ALA A 85 14.66 -11.46 36.51
CA ALA A 85 16.00 -11.99 36.22
C ALA A 85 16.84 -12.20 37.49
N LYS A 86 16.71 -11.31 38.48
CA LYS A 86 17.35 -11.46 39.80
C LYS A 86 16.77 -12.63 40.61
N LYS A 87 15.47 -12.89 40.51
CA LYS A 87 14.78 -13.96 41.25
C LYS A 87 14.92 -15.33 40.59
N TYR A 88 15.03 -15.36 39.26
CA TYR A 88 15.04 -16.57 38.44
C TYR A 88 16.26 -16.58 37.51
N PRO A 89 17.49 -16.62 38.04
CA PRO A 89 18.69 -16.62 37.22
C PRO A 89 18.72 -17.81 36.25
N ALA A 90 19.28 -17.59 35.06
CA ALA A 90 19.48 -18.65 34.08
C ALA A 90 20.56 -19.64 34.54
N PHE A 91 20.17 -20.88 34.82
CA PHE A 91 21.12 -21.99 34.84
C PHE A 91 21.45 -22.36 33.39
N THR A 92 22.65 -22.02 32.95
CA THR A 92 23.21 -22.45 31.67
C THR A 92 23.63 -23.92 31.77
N PRO A 93 23.14 -24.84 30.92
CA PRO A 93 23.90 -26.05 30.62
C PRO A 93 25.03 -25.70 29.65
N ALA A 94 26.23 -26.23 29.91
CA ALA A 94 27.42 -26.09 29.09
C ALA A 94 27.19 -26.45 27.60
N PRO A 95 27.96 -25.89 26.65
CA PRO A 95 27.71 -26.08 25.23
C PRO A 95 28.04 -27.52 24.81
N ALA A 96 27.08 -28.20 24.19
CA ALA A 96 27.29 -29.52 23.58
C ALA A 96 27.89 -29.37 22.16
N PRO A 97 28.86 -30.22 21.77
CA PRO A 97 29.53 -30.14 20.48
C PRO A 97 28.70 -30.71 19.33
N VAL A 98 29.03 -30.23 18.13
CA VAL A 98 28.51 -30.62 16.82
C VAL A 98 28.63 -32.11 16.48
N SER A 99 27.59 -32.57 15.79
CA SER A 99 27.52 -33.66 14.79
C SER A 99 28.12 -35.03 15.12
N ARG A 100 27.23 -36.01 15.26
CA ARG A 100 27.48 -37.38 14.75
C ARG A 100 26.20 -38.00 14.19
N THR A 101 26.27 -38.31 12.90
CA THR A 101 25.31 -39.09 12.10
C THR A 101 25.09 -40.48 12.70
N GLN A 102 23.84 -40.97 12.77
CA GLN A 102 23.55 -42.41 12.83
C GLN A 102 22.22 -42.78 12.12
N PRO A 103 22.11 -44.01 11.56
CA PRO A 103 21.11 -44.47 10.57
C PRO A 103 19.89 -45.17 11.22
N PRO A 104 18.88 -45.65 10.45
CA PRO A 104 17.53 -45.94 10.95
C PRO A 104 17.36 -47.37 11.49
N PRO A 105 16.32 -47.62 12.29
CA PRO A 105 15.65 -48.91 12.26
C PRO A 105 14.14 -48.82 12.05
N ALA A 106 13.63 -49.93 11.53
CA ALA A 106 12.28 -50.17 11.05
C ALA A 106 11.29 -50.50 12.17
N ALA A 107 10.02 -50.22 11.84
CA ALA A 107 8.79 -50.95 12.14
C ALA A 107 8.61 -51.56 13.55
N ASP A 108 7.66 -51.00 14.30
CA ASP A 108 6.47 -51.77 14.69
C ASP A 108 5.26 -50.85 14.91
N SER A 109 4.12 -51.32 14.42
CA SER A 109 2.77 -50.71 14.51
C SER A 109 2.02 -51.33 15.71
N PRO A 110 0.95 -50.72 16.28
CA PRO A 110 -0.27 -50.44 15.53
C PRO A 110 -0.98 -49.10 15.85
N ALA A 111 -1.74 -48.66 14.84
CA ALA A 111 -2.58 -47.47 14.82
C ALA A 111 -3.88 -47.60 15.64
N PRO A 112 -4.41 -46.50 16.22
CA PRO A 112 -5.82 -46.37 16.52
C PRO A 112 -6.60 -45.76 15.33
N ALA A 113 -7.77 -46.33 15.07
CA ALA A 113 -8.67 -46.07 13.95
C ALA A 113 -9.28 -44.64 13.95
N PRO A 114 -9.59 -44.08 12.76
CA PRO A 114 -10.26 -42.79 12.61
C PRO A 114 -11.79 -42.93 12.72
N VAL A 115 -12.40 -41.97 13.40
CA VAL A 115 -13.85 -41.79 13.58
C VAL A 115 -14.47 -41.30 12.27
N PRO A 116 -15.61 -41.85 11.79
CA PRO A 116 -16.15 -41.57 10.47
C PRO A 116 -16.93 -40.24 10.40
N ALA A 117 -16.74 -39.53 9.28
CA ALA A 117 -17.59 -38.41 8.85
C ALA A 117 -18.92 -38.92 8.26
N PRO A 118 -20.05 -38.23 8.47
CA PRO A 118 -21.36 -38.69 8.01
C PRO A 118 -21.56 -38.45 6.50
N ALA A 119 -22.13 -39.46 5.85
CA ALA A 119 -22.58 -39.44 4.45
C ALA A 119 -23.93 -38.69 4.31
N PRO A 120 -24.22 -38.08 3.14
CA PRO A 120 -25.52 -37.50 2.84
C PRO A 120 -26.46 -38.54 2.20
N GLU A 121 -27.70 -38.64 2.68
CA GLU A 121 -28.80 -39.33 2.00
C GLU A 121 -29.80 -38.34 1.35
N PRO A 122 -30.57 -38.79 0.33
CA PRO A 122 -31.21 -37.94 -0.69
C PRO A 122 -32.74 -37.82 -0.55
N ALA A 123 -33.32 -36.71 -1.04
CA ALA A 123 -34.73 -36.58 -1.46
C ALA A 123 -34.89 -35.26 -2.24
N SER A 124 -35.15 -35.24 -3.56
CA SER A 124 -36.45 -35.35 -4.25
C SER A 124 -36.84 -34.01 -4.91
N ALA A 125 -36.70 -33.94 -6.23
CA ALA A 125 -37.36 -32.94 -7.08
C ALA A 125 -37.95 -33.67 -8.32
N PRO A 126 -39.15 -33.28 -8.80
CA PRO A 126 -39.91 -34.12 -9.72
C PRO A 126 -39.54 -33.95 -11.20
N ALA A 127 -39.99 -34.96 -11.95
CA ALA A 127 -39.73 -35.31 -13.34
C ALA A 127 -40.18 -34.29 -14.41
N GLY A 128 -39.49 -34.33 -15.56
CA GLY A 128 -39.88 -33.67 -16.80
C GLY A 128 -39.12 -34.17 -18.02
N ALA A 129 -39.58 -35.31 -18.56
CA ALA A 129 -39.49 -35.84 -19.93
C ALA A 129 -38.28 -35.53 -20.86
N ARG A 130 -37.65 -36.61 -21.33
CA ARG A 130 -36.82 -36.70 -22.55
C ARG A 130 -37.70 -37.09 -23.76
N PRO A 131 -37.22 -36.91 -25.01
CA PRO A 131 -36.64 -38.07 -25.71
C PRO A 131 -35.39 -37.76 -26.57
N ARG A 132 -34.62 -38.83 -26.84
CA ARG A 132 -33.52 -38.98 -27.83
C ARG A 132 -34.08 -39.77 -29.05
N PRO A 133 -33.37 -40.10 -30.17
CA PRO A 133 -31.91 -40.31 -30.30
C PRO A 133 -31.19 -40.02 -31.67
N SER A 134 -29.84 -40.00 -31.59
CA SER A 134 -28.78 -40.61 -32.45
C SER A 134 -28.69 -40.46 -33.98
N LYS A 135 -27.46 -40.15 -34.45
CA LYS A 135 -26.53 -40.90 -35.37
C LYS A 135 -25.35 -39.95 -35.70
N ALA A 136 -24.09 -40.28 -36.04
CA ALA A 136 -23.22 -41.46 -36.01
C ALA A 136 -21.77 -40.96 -36.26
N ARG A 137 -20.74 -41.75 -35.91
CA ARG A 137 -19.28 -41.55 -36.13
C ARG A 137 -18.83 -42.33 -37.39
N PRO A 138 -17.66 -42.05 -38.01
CA PRO A 138 -16.39 -42.79 -37.73
C PRO A 138 -15.15 -41.82 -37.77
N ALA A 139 -14.11 -41.87 -36.91
CA ALA A 139 -13.02 -42.83 -36.69
C ALA A 139 -12.07 -43.07 -37.88
N SER A 140 -10.85 -42.49 -37.86
CA SER A 140 -9.54 -43.21 -37.81
C SER A 140 -8.33 -42.27 -38.08
N ALA A 141 -7.24 -42.45 -37.31
CA ALA A 141 -5.90 -41.83 -37.46
C ALA A 141 -4.90 -42.93 -37.92
N PRO A 142 -3.61 -42.65 -38.31
CA PRO A 142 -2.53 -42.40 -37.32
C PRO A 142 -1.22 -41.62 -37.75
N LYS A 143 -0.52 -41.06 -36.72
CA LYS A 143 0.97 -40.93 -36.44
C LYS A 143 1.93 -40.24 -37.45
N ARG A 144 2.96 -39.42 -37.13
CA ARG A 144 3.69 -38.78 -35.96
C ARG A 144 4.92 -38.00 -36.59
N PRO A 145 5.94 -37.41 -35.90
CA PRO A 145 6.08 -36.59 -34.67
C PRO A 145 6.79 -35.20 -34.90
N ALA A 146 6.69 -34.25 -33.95
CA ALA A 146 7.84 -33.41 -33.53
C ALA A 146 7.58 -32.57 -32.26
N ALA A 147 8.64 -32.44 -31.47
CA ALA A 147 8.99 -31.40 -30.49
C ALA A 147 8.17 -31.27 -29.18
N ARG A 148 8.85 -31.71 -28.11
CA ARG A 148 8.56 -31.58 -26.68
C ARG A 148 8.75 -30.12 -26.24
N LYS A 149 7.69 -29.45 -25.81
CA LYS A 149 7.78 -28.25 -24.95
C LYS A 149 7.07 -28.54 -23.64
N THR A 150 7.83 -28.41 -22.56
CA THR A 150 7.41 -28.50 -21.16
C THR A 150 6.29 -27.52 -20.88
N ALA A 151 5.11 -28.05 -20.58
CA ALA A 151 3.94 -27.28 -20.20
C ALA A 151 4.12 -26.78 -18.75
N ALA A 152 4.31 -25.48 -18.59
CA ALA A 152 4.09 -24.82 -17.33
C ALA A 152 2.57 -24.81 -17.05
N THR A 153 2.22 -25.30 -15.87
CA THR A 153 0.86 -25.32 -15.33
C THR A 153 0.30 -23.90 -15.30
N LYS A 154 -0.66 -23.62 -16.18
CA LYS A 154 -1.43 -22.37 -16.18
C LYS A 154 -2.39 -22.40 -14.99
N THR A 155 -1.97 -21.89 -13.86
CA THR A 155 -2.87 -21.31 -12.88
C THR A 155 -3.51 -20.08 -13.51
N SER A 156 -4.84 -20.04 -13.51
CA SER A 156 -5.64 -18.98 -14.14
C SER A 156 -5.46 -17.65 -13.40
N THR A 157 -4.50 -16.84 -13.80
CA THR A 157 -4.58 -15.39 -13.69
C THR A 157 -5.31 -14.88 -14.92
N ALA A 158 -6.27 -13.96 -14.74
CA ALA A 158 -6.86 -13.20 -15.83
C ALA A 158 -5.73 -12.74 -16.75
N ALA A 159 -5.84 -13.03 -18.06
CA ALA A 159 -4.78 -12.76 -19.02
C ALA A 159 -4.34 -11.31 -18.90
N LEU A 160 -3.16 -11.08 -18.31
CA LEU A 160 -2.58 -9.74 -18.21
C LEU A 160 -2.47 -9.21 -19.63
N ASP A 161 -3.04 -8.03 -19.86
CA ASP A 161 -2.87 -7.32 -21.13
C ASP A 161 -1.36 -7.17 -21.38
N ALA A 162 -0.87 -7.67 -22.51
CA ALA A 162 0.57 -7.69 -22.81
C ALA A 162 1.19 -6.28 -22.81
N ARG A 163 0.37 -5.23 -22.96
CA ARG A 163 0.78 -3.82 -22.84
C ARG A 163 1.22 -3.45 -21.42
N PHE A 164 0.67 -4.13 -20.41
CA PHE A 164 0.85 -3.86 -18.99
C PHE A 164 1.42 -5.08 -18.25
N ALA A 165 2.38 -5.76 -18.88
CA ALA A 165 2.92 -7.03 -18.41
C ALA A 165 3.55 -6.96 -17.01
N ASN A 166 4.02 -5.78 -16.60
CA ASN A 166 4.70 -5.58 -15.32
C ASN A 166 3.77 -5.01 -14.23
N GLY A 167 2.47 -4.86 -14.55
CA GLY A 167 1.43 -4.45 -13.60
C GLY A 167 1.19 -2.95 -13.53
N PRO A 168 0.34 -2.50 -12.59
CA PRO A 168 -0.17 -1.13 -12.55
C PRO A 168 0.81 -0.09 -12.00
N LEU A 169 1.82 -0.52 -11.25
CA LEU A 169 2.70 0.36 -10.51
C LEU A 169 4.05 -0.29 -10.21
N ALA A 170 5.03 0.55 -9.89
CA ALA A 170 6.30 0.15 -9.33
C ALA A 170 6.72 1.07 -8.18
N VAL A 171 7.46 0.54 -7.21
CA VAL A 171 8.17 1.33 -6.20
C VAL A 171 9.62 1.47 -6.68
N VAL A 172 10.08 2.70 -6.86
CA VAL A 172 11.42 3.01 -7.35
C VAL A 172 12.31 3.33 -6.16
N GLU A 173 13.46 2.68 -6.09
CA GLU A 173 14.46 2.79 -5.03
C GLU A 173 15.85 2.96 -5.64
N ALA A 174 16.71 3.76 -4.99
CA ALA A 174 18.12 3.83 -5.35
C ALA A 174 18.89 2.71 -4.64
N ASP A 175 19.65 1.93 -5.40
CA ASP A 175 20.50 0.89 -4.85
C ASP A 175 21.80 1.48 -4.27
N THR A 176 22.51 0.67 -3.48
CA THR A 176 23.78 1.08 -2.86
C THR A 176 24.94 1.25 -3.85
N THR A 177 24.75 0.87 -5.12
CA THR A 177 25.73 0.96 -6.20
C THR A 177 25.52 2.19 -7.09
N GLY A 178 24.48 2.99 -6.83
CA GLY A 178 24.14 4.20 -7.58
C GLY A 178 23.21 3.94 -8.79
N GLY A 179 22.62 2.76 -8.89
CA GLY A 179 21.58 2.42 -9.84
C GLY A 179 20.17 2.61 -9.25
N LEU A 180 19.15 2.49 -10.10
CA LEU A 180 17.75 2.53 -9.70
C LEU A 180 17.09 1.17 -9.97
N LEU A 181 16.29 0.71 -9.01
CA LEU A 181 15.50 -0.50 -9.10
C LEU A 181 14.01 -0.18 -8.98
N ALA A 182 13.20 -0.79 -9.83
CA ALA A 182 11.74 -0.71 -9.79
C ALA A 182 11.14 -2.02 -9.30
N TYR A 183 10.66 -2.03 -8.06
CA TYR A 183 9.94 -3.14 -7.44
C TYR A 183 8.48 -3.12 -7.92
N CYS A 184 8.15 -4.05 -8.80
CA CYS A 184 6.83 -4.22 -9.36
C CYS A 184 5.99 -5.21 -8.52
N VAL A 185 4.74 -5.39 -8.92
CA VAL A 185 3.86 -6.38 -8.31
C VAL A 185 4.38 -7.81 -8.54
N ASP A 186 3.93 -8.75 -7.71
CA ASP A 186 4.28 -10.17 -7.78
C ASP A 186 5.79 -10.49 -7.68
N GLY A 187 6.58 -9.56 -7.12
CA GLY A 187 8.00 -9.75 -6.80
C GLY A 187 8.96 -9.51 -7.97
N LEU A 188 8.45 -8.99 -9.10
CA LEU A 188 9.29 -8.59 -10.23
C LEU A 188 10.11 -7.34 -9.85
N VAL A 189 11.39 -7.35 -10.17
CA VAL A 189 12.28 -6.19 -10.03
C VAL A 189 12.87 -5.87 -11.40
N LEU A 190 12.83 -4.61 -11.79
CA LEU A 190 13.36 -4.11 -13.05
C LEU A 190 14.53 -3.16 -12.78
N ASP A 191 15.58 -3.26 -13.60
CA ASP A 191 16.61 -2.23 -13.66
C ASP A 191 16.05 -0.99 -14.35
N VAL A 192 16.30 0.18 -13.76
CA VAL A 192 15.82 1.46 -14.27
C VAL A 192 17.02 2.25 -14.81
N PRO A 193 17.15 2.43 -16.14
CA PRO A 193 18.29 3.12 -16.75
C PRO A 193 18.19 4.65 -16.70
N ALA A 194 17.21 5.19 -15.97
CA ALA A 194 16.93 6.63 -15.91
C ALA A 194 17.94 7.37 -15.03
N ARG A 195 18.47 8.50 -15.52
CA ARG A 195 19.36 9.38 -14.75
C ARG A 195 18.67 10.64 -14.27
N THR A 196 17.57 11.02 -14.93
CA THR A 196 16.76 12.18 -14.58
C THR A 196 15.30 11.77 -14.42
N LEU A 197 14.51 12.61 -13.74
CA LEU A 197 13.09 12.34 -13.58
C LEU A 197 12.32 12.31 -14.93
N PRO A 198 12.60 13.19 -15.91
CA PRO A 198 12.06 13.04 -17.26
C PRO A 198 12.38 11.69 -17.91
N ASP A 199 13.61 11.18 -17.76
CA ASP A 199 14.01 9.87 -18.30
C ASP A 199 13.22 8.73 -17.63
N LEU A 200 12.96 8.84 -16.33
CA LEU A 200 12.15 7.87 -15.59
C LEU A 200 10.72 7.82 -16.14
N VAL A 201 10.13 8.99 -16.41
CA VAL A 201 8.78 9.11 -16.98
C VAL A 201 8.74 8.52 -18.39
N GLU A 202 9.74 8.80 -19.22
CA GLU A 202 9.82 8.25 -20.58
C GLU A 202 9.99 6.72 -20.54
N TRP A 203 10.95 6.20 -19.78
CA TRP A 203 11.17 4.76 -19.57
C TRP A 203 9.91 4.04 -19.10
N THR A 204 9.15 4.67 -18.19
CA THR A 204 7.90 4.11 -17.66
C THR A 204 6.86 3.88 -18.76
N LEU A 205 6.79 4.78 -19.74
CA LEU A 205 5.80 4.74 -20.82
C LEU A 205 6.25 3.91 -22.02
N THR A 206 7.55 3.78 -22.26
CA THR A 206 8.09 3.12 -23.46
C THR A 206 8.56 1.69 -23.21
N GLU A 207 9.15 1.41 -22.05
CA GLU A 207 9.90 0.17 -21.79
C GLU A 207 9.37 -0.60 -20.58
N ALA A 208 8.94 0.10 -19.52
CA ALA A 208 8.56 -0.53 -18.26
C ALA A 208 7.27 -1.35 -18.35
N ARG A 209 6.43 -1.18 -19.38
CA ARG A 209 5.15 -1.89 -19.56
C ARG A 209 4.30 -1.87 -18.28
N LEU A 210 4.23 -0.69 -17.67
CA LEU A 210 3.42 -0.41 -16.48
C LEU A 210 2.11 0.26 -16.88
N GLY A 211 1.05 -0.04 -16.13
CA GLY A 211 -0.29 0.52 -16.31
C GLY A 211 -1.38 -0.53 -16.05
N ALA A 212 -2.63 -0.17 -16.28
CA ALA A 212 -3.72 -1.15 -16.22
C ALA A 212 -4.75 -0.92 -17.32
N ALA A 213 -5.29 -2.03 -17.83
CA ALA A 213 -6.34 -1.98 -18.84
C ALA A 213 -7.59 -1.28 -18.28
N ARG A 214 -8.30 -0.57 -19.16
CA ARG A 214 -9.59 0.05 -18.86
C ARG A 214 -10.57 -0.98 -18.27
N LEU A 215 -11.35 -0.53 -17.29
CA LEU A 215 -12.39 -1.35 -16.66
C LEU A 215 -13.69 -1.40 -17.49
N ASP A 216 -13.98 -0.32 -18.22
CA ASP A 216 -15.10 -0.23 -19.15
C ASP A 216 -14.62 -0.01 -20.59
N SER A 217 -15.39 -0.50 -21.56
CA SER A 217 -15.10 -0.37 -22.99
C SER A 217 -15.01 1.07 -23.50
N TRP A 218 -15.78 1.98 -22.91
CA TRP A 218 -15.76 3.43 -23.19
C TRP A 218 -14.81 4.20 -22.28
N GLY A 219 -14.19 3.49 -21.32
CA GLY A 219 -13.22 4.04 -20.39
C GLY A 219 -11.84 4.19 -21.00
N ARG A 220 -10.89 4.54 -20.13
CA ARG A 220 -9.48 4.73 -20.48
C ARG A 220 -8.62 3.76 -19.70
N ASP A 221 -7.50 3.38 -20.29
CA ASP A 221 -6.47 2.64 -19.55
C ASP A 221 -5.96 3.53 -18.41
N ALA A 222 -5.67 2.91 -17.26
CA ALA A 222 -5.17 3.62 -16.10
C ALA A 222 -3.68 3.89 -16.25
N ASP A 223 -3.27 5.10 -15.86
CA ASP A 223 -1.87 5.51 -15.90
C ASP A 223 -1.02 4.67 -14.94
N PRO A 224 0.24 4.40 -15.29
CA PRO A 224 1.18 3.82 -14.34
C PRO A 224 1.41 4.75 -13.14
N VAL A 225 1.59 4.14 -11.98
CA VAL A 225 2.01 4.83 -10.76
C VAL A 225 3.44 4.44 -10.40
N LEU A 226 4.28 5.44 -10.11
CA LEU A 226 5.60 5.25 -9.53
C LEU A 226 5.58 5.76 -8.10
N ALA A 227 5.84 4.88 -7.14
CA ALA A 227 6.09 5.29 -5.76
C ALA A 227 7.59 5.53 -5.58
N LEU A 228 7.99 6.75 -5.22
CA LEU A 228 9.41 7.11 -5.05
C LEU A 228 9.79 7.05 -3.58
N THR A 229 10.81 6.26 -3.25
CA THR A 229 11.39 6.19 -1.90
C THR A 229 12.26 7.42 -1.61
N PRO A 230 12.62 7.69 -0.34
CA PRO A 230 13.56 8.77 -0.01
C PRO A 230 14.87 8.71 -0.81
N ALA A 231 15.48 7.52 -0.97
CA ALA A 231 16.74 7.42 -1.72
C ALA A 231 16.55 7.66 -3.22
N ALA A 232 15.40 7.28 -3.80
CA ALA A 232 15.07 7.63 -5.18
C ALA A 232 14.82 9.14 -5.35
N LEU A 233 14.21 9.81 -4.36
CA LEU A 233 14.06 11.27 -4.38
C LEU A 233 15.43 11.95 -4.40
N GLU A 234 16.32 11.57 -3.48
CA GLU A 234 17.68 12.10 -3.40
C GLU A 234 18.46 11.87 -4.70
N TYR A 235 18.32 10.70 -5.31
CA TYR A 235 18.92 10.38 -6.60
C TYR A 235 18.52 11.38 -7.70
N PHE A 236 17.26 11.83 -7.71
CA PHE A 236 16.77 12.83 -8.68
C PHE A 236 16.95 14.29 -8.21
N GLY A 237 17.65 14.53 -7.10
CA GLY A 237 17.81 15.87 -6.53
C GLY A 237 16.52 16.46 -5.97
N LEU A 238 15.58 15.61 -5.55
CA LEU A 238 14.37 16.00 -4.82
C LEU A 238 14.61 15.86 -3.31
N PRO A 239 13.93 16.68 -2.47
CA PRO A 239 14.07 16.58 -1.04
C PRO A 239 13.38 15.30 -0.51
N ALA A 240 14.07 14.56 0.35
CA ALA A 240 13.52 13.36 1.00
C ALA A 240 12.25 13.67 1.80
N GLU A 241 12.23 14.82 2.47
CA GLU A 241 11.08 15.37 3.19
C GLU A 241 10.84 16.82 2.78
N LEU A 242 9.57 17.25 2.72
CA LEU A 242 9.23 18.65 2.47
C LEU A 242 9.51 19.51 3.70
N SER A 243 9.96 20.74 3.49
CA SER A 243 9.98 21.77 4.54
C SER A 243 8.57 22.09 5.05
N GLU A 244 8.45 22.76 6.18
CA GLU A 244 7.14 23.16 6.74
C GLU A 244 6.34 24.02 5.77
N ASP A 245 6.99 24.96 5.08
CA ASP A 245 6.36 25.84 4.09
C ASP A 245 5.89 25.06 2.85
N GLU A 246 6.71 24.14 2.34
CA GLU A 246 6.35 23.28 1.21
C GLU A 246 5.23 22.30 1.57
N GLN A 247 5.25 21.78 2.80
CA GLN A 247 4.20 20.91 3.31
C GLN A 247 2.88 21.67 3.46
N ALA A 248 2.92 22.92 3.93
CA ALA A 248 1.75 23.81 3.98
C ALA A 248 1.24 24.17 2.57
N ALA A 249 2.14 24.40 1.60
CA ALA A 249 1.80 24.64 0.21
C ALA A 249 1.32 23.37 -0.53
N GLY A 250 1.68 22.20 -0.02
CA GLY A 250 1.37 20.88 -0.60
C GLY A 250 2.12 20.56 -1.90
N ARG A 251 3.20 21.29 -2.22
CA ARG A 251 3.99 21.13 -3.45
C ARG A 251 5.37 21.78 -3.33
N LEU A 252 6.29 21.37 -4.19
CA LEU A 252 7.58 22.04 -4.39
C LEU A 252 7.41 23.46 -4.96
N PRO A 253 8.39 24.36 -4.71
CA PRO A 253 8.49 25.66 -5.34
C PRO A 253 8.53 25.56 -6.86
N GLY A 254 7.93 26.53 -7.56
CA GLY A 254 7.80 26.51 -9.02
C GLY A 254 9.12 26.65 -9.79
N ASP A 255 10.15 27.16 -9.13
CA ASP A 255 11.52 27.35 -9.60
C ASP A 255 12.45 26.19 -9.23
N HIS A 256 11.92 25.09 -8.70
CA HIS A 256 12.72 23.91 -8.38
C HIS A 256 13.35 23.31 -9.66
N PRO A 257 14.66 22.98 -9.70
CA PRO A 257 15.36 22.57 -10.92
C PRO A 257 14.73 21.36 -11.65
N VAL A 258 14.17 20.42 -10.91
CA VAL A 258 13.45 19.25 -11.49
C VAL A 258 12.23 19.67 -12.31
N LEU A 259 11.54 20.75 -11.93
CA LEU A 259 10.40 21.27 -12.69
C LEU A 259 10.85 21.91 -14.00
N GLU A 260 11.99 22.62 -13.98
CA GLU A 260 12.62 23.15 -15.19
C GLU A 260 13.05 22.02 -16.14
N GLN A 261 13.62 20.94 -15.61
CA GLN A 261 13.96 19.75 -16.39
C GLN A 261 12.73 19.10 -17.03
N LEU A 262 11.64 18.93 -16.27
CA LEU A 262 10.38 18.41 -16.79
C LEU A 262 9.83 19.31 -17.91
N ALA A 263 9.78 20.62 -17.69
CA ALA A 263 9.31 21.57 -18.68
C ALA A 263 10.19 21.58 -19.94
N GLY A 264 11.53 21.54 -19.78
CA GLY A 264 12.49 21.43 -20.88
C GLY A 264 12.27 20.17 -21.72
N ALA A 265 11.94 19.05 -21.06
CA ALA A 265 11.54 17.79 -21.69
C ALA A 265 10.07 17.76 -22.15
N GLN A 266 9.38 18.90 -22.21
CA GLN A 266 7.99 19.04 -22.67
C GLN A 266 6.96 18.29 -21.82
N TRP A 267 7.29 17.97 -20.57
CA TRP A 267 6.34 17.42 -19.60
C TRP A 267 5.62 18.54 -18.86
N GLN A 268 4.34 18.34 -18.61
CA GLN A 268 3.48 19.26 -17.87
C GLN A 268 3.01 18.65 -16.56
N LEU A 269 2.74 19.52 -15.59
CA LEU A 269 2.10 19.18 -14.33
C LEU A 269 0.68 19.75 -14.29
N THR A 270 -0.18 19.12 -13.51
CA THR A 270 -1.50 19.69 -13.22
C THR A 270 -1.39 20.97 -12.38
N ARG A 271 -2.47 21.75 -12.27
CA ARG A 271 -2.54 22.95 -11.41
C ARG A 271 -2.15 22.69 -9.94
N ARG A 272 -2.18 21.44 -9.46
CA ARG A 272 -1.71 21.04 -8.12
C ARG A 272 -0.18 21.07 -7.96
N GLY A 273 0.57 21.11 -9.06
CA GLY A 273 2.03 21.12 -9.04
C GLY A 273 2.65 19.76 -8.69
N PHE A 274 3.88 19.81 -8.20
CA PHE A 274 4.67 18.64 -7.81
C PHE A 274 4.59 18.44 -6.29
N GLY A 275 3.62 17.65 -5.85
CA GLY A 275 3.35 17.38 -4.44
C GLY A 275 3.40 15.89 -4.10
N PRO A 276 2.80 15.47 -2.97
CA PRO A 276 2.77 14.07 -2.54
C PRO A 276 2.20 13.13 -3.60
N TRP A 277 1.22 13.64 -4.35
CA TRP A 277 0.74 13.04 -5.58
C TRP A 277 0.95 14.04 -6.73
N ALA A 278 1.78 13.68 -7.69
CA ALA A 278 2.03 14.49 -8.88
C ALA A 278 1.57 13.75 -10.13
N ARG A 279 1.01 14.48 -11.09
CA ARG A 279 0.67 13.95 -12.41
C ARG A 279 1.52 14.63 -13.46
N ILE A 280 2.39 13.86 -14.09
CA ILE A 280 3.27 14.31 -15.16
C ILE A 280 2.67 13.82 -16.48
N TYR A 281 2.39 14.73 -17.41
CA TYR A 281 1.73 14.37 -18.66
C TYR A 281 2.19 15.22 -19.86
N ARG A 282 1.95 14.69 -21.06
CA ARG A 282 1.95 15.44 -22.31
C ARG A 282 0.52 15.49 -22.87
N PRO A 283 0.10 16.59 -23.51
CA PRO A 283 -1.17 16.66 -24.21
C PRO A 283 -1.32 15.48 -25.18
N ALA A 284 -2.51 14.90 -25.25
CA ALA A 284 -2.74 13.70 -26.04
C ALA A 284 -2.53 13.99 -27.53
N GLN A 285 -1.68 13.19 -28.18
CA GLN A 285 -1.45 13.25 -29.63
C GLN A 285 -2.07 12.02 -30.29
N GLY A 286 -2.94 12.22 -31.28
CA GLY A 286 -3.59 11.12 -32.01
C GLY A 286 -4.38 10.16 -31.12
N GLY A 287 -4.97 10.65 -30.03
CA GLY A 287 -5.72 9.83 -29.06
C GLY A 287 -4.86 9.04 -28.08
N ARG A 288 -3.52 9.10 -28.18
CA ARG A 288 -2.60 8.48 -27.23
C ARG A 288 -2.29 9.45 -26.10
N ARG A 289 -2.52 9.00 -24.88
CA ARG A 289 -2.23 9.75 -23.66
C ARG A 289 -0.87 9.32 -23.12
N SER A 290 -0.05 10.31 -22.77
CA SER A 290 1.23 10.08 -22.10
C SER A 290 1.15 10.70 -20.72
N CYS A 291 1.00 9.86 -19.71
CA CYS A 291 0.79 10.31 -18.34
C CYS A 291 1.36 9.28 -17.36
N VAL A 292 2.14 9.75 -16.39
CA VAL A 292 2.65 8.97 -15.26
C VAL A 292 2.23 9.68 -13.98
N GLN A 293 1.85 8.89 -12.98
CA GLN A 293 1.51 9.42 -11.66
C GLN A 293 2.61 9.08 -10.66
N LEU A 294 3.01 10.07 -9.87
CA LEU A 294 3.96 9.89 -8.80
C LEU A 294 3.22 9.81 -7.46
N CYS A 295 3.67 8.90 -6.62
CA CYS A 295 3.31 8.77 -5.21
C CYS A 295 4.59 8.96 -4.40
N VAL A 296 4.61 9.92 -3.49
CA VAL A 296 5.78 10.19 -2.65
C VAL A 296 5.44 9.92 -1.18
N PRO A 297 5.67 8.70 -0.66
CA PRO A 297 5.23 8.31 0.68
C PRO A 297 5.79 9.20 1.80
N SER A 298 7.06 9.62 1.70
CA SER A 298 7.71 10.53 2.67
C SER A 298 7.06 11.91 2.72
N TRP A 299 6.37 12.32 1.66
CA TRP A 299 5.58 13.56 1.62
C TRP A 299 4.12 13.35 2.03
N ARG A 300 3.81 12.24 2.73
CA ARG A 300 2.46 11.87 3.18
C ARG A 300 1.48 11.58 2.04
N ALA A 301 1.95 11.05 0.91
CA ALA A 301 1.08 10.56 -0.16
C ALA A 301 0.18 9.39 0.32
N LEU A 302 0.71 8.58 1.25
CA LEU A 302 0.01 7.47 1.89
C LEU A 302 -0.29 7.85 3.34
N ASP A 303 -1.44 8.48 3.57
CA ASP A 303 -1.83 8.94 4.91
C ASP A 303 -2.10 7.77 5.87
N THR A 304 -1.77 7.95 7.15
CA THR A 304 -1.88 6.87 8.15
C THR A 304 -3.31 6.44 8.46
N ARG A 305 -4.32 7.28 8.17
CA ARG A 305 -5.74 6.92 8.39
C ARG A 305 -6.21 5.91 7.35
N SER A 306 -5.77 6.07 6.11
CA SER A 306 -6.17 5.22 4.98
C SER A 306 -5.22 4.04 4.76
N TRP A 307 -3.92 4.26 4.97
CA TRP A 307 -2.85 3.33 4.59
C TRP A 307 -2.08 2.75 5.77
N GLY A 308 -2.39 3.16 7.01
CA GLY A 308 -1.65 2.73 8.20
C GLY A 308 -0.16 3.07 8.09
N ASP A 309 0.69 2.10 8.39
CA ASP A 309 2.15 2.27 8.35
C ASP A 309 2.75 2.00 6.95
N ALA A 310 1.93 1.92 5.88
CA ALA A 310 2.40 1.52 4.55
C ALA A 310 3.55 2.39 4.01
N ALA A 311 3.56 3.69 4.33
CA ALA A 311 4.61 4.60 3.89
C ALA A 311 6.02 4.22 4.38
N GLY A 312 6.12 3.49 5.49
CA GLY A 312 7.39 3.01 6.06
C GLY A 312 7.75 1.57 5.68
N LEU A 313 7.00 0.92 4.80
CA LEU A 313 7.30 -0.44 4.36
C LEU A 313 8.53 -0.48 3.45
N PRO A 314 9.34 -1.55 3.50
CA PRO A 314 10.38 -1.79 2.50
C PRO A 314 9.81 -1.80 1.07
N PRO A 315 10.59 -1.42 0.05
CA PRO A 315 10.09 -1.21 -1.32
C PRO A 315 9.27 -2.38 -1.89
N ALA A 316 9.76 -3.61 -1.73
CA ALA A 316 9.06 -4.81 -2.18
C ALA A 316 7.71 -5.04 -1.45
N GLU A 317 7.66 -4.72 -0.16
CA GLU A 317 6.44 -4.86 0.65
C GLU A 317 5.44 -3.76 0.35
N LEU A 318 5.92 -2.54 0.09
CA LEU A 318 5.11 -1.44 -0.38
C LEU A 318 4.50 -1.76 -1.75
N ALA A 319 5.29 -2.26 -2.71
CA ALA A 319 4.82 -2.67 -4.03
C ALA A 319 3.75 -3.76 -3.93
N ARG A 320 3.96 -4.76 -3.06
CA ARG A 320 2.98 -5.81 -2.77
C ARG A 320 1.68 -5.22 -2.20
N THR A 321 1.78 -4.28 -1.26
CA THR A 321 0.63 -3.66 -0.59
C THR A 321 -0.19 -2.81 -1.57
N LEU A 322 0.46 -1.91 -2.29
CA LEU A 322 -0.19 -1.08 -3.31
C LEU A 322 -0.74 -1.94 -4.46
N GLY A 323 -0.04 -3.00 -4.86
CA GLY A 323 -0.51 -3.94 -5.87
C GLY A 323 -1.73 -4.76 -5.41
N LEU A 324 -1.79 -5.15 -4.13
CA LEU A 324 -2.97 -5.79 -3.54
C LEU A 324 -4.17 -4.85 -3.49
N TYR A 325 -3.95 -3.57 -3.20
CA TYR A 325 -4.98 -2.54 -3.30
C TYR A 325 -5.44 -2.39 -4.76
N ALA A 326 -4.50 -2.25 -5.70
CA ALA A 326 -4.79 -2.04 -7.12
C ALA A 326 -5.64 -3.16 -7.72
N ARG A 327 -5.38 -4.41 -7.32
CA ARG A 327 -6.16 -5.58 -7.75
C ARG A 327 -7.58 -5.63 -7.18
N ARG A 328 -7.82 -5.03 -6.02
CA ARG A 328 -9.12 -5.07 -5.33
C ARG A 328 -9.98 -3.84 -5.62
N VAL A 329 -9.34 -2.71 -5.93
CA VAL A 329 -9.99 -1.41 -6.11
C VAL A 329 -9.65 -0.90 -7.51
N MET A 330 -8.54 -0.19 -7.64
CA MET A 330 -7.87 0.21 -8.88
C MET A 330 -6.50 0.76 -8.51
N THR A 331 -5.63 1.02 -9.49
CA THR A 331 -4.34 1.70 -9.25
C THR A 331 -4.55 2.94 -8.37
N PRO A 332 -3.84 3.08 -7.22
CA PRO A 332 -4.02 4.20 -6.30
C PRO A 332 -3.82 5.56 -6.98
N ARG A 333 -4.73 6.50 -6.73
CA ARG A 333 -4.76 7.82 -7.36
C ARG A 333 -5.09 8.88 -6.31
N GLY A 334 -4.09 9.58 -5.80
CA GLY A 334 -4.34 10.59 -4.76
C GLY A 334 -4.79 9.95 -3.44
N SER A 335 -5.69 10.62 -2.72
CA SER A 335 -6.32 10.05 -1.52
C SER A 335 -7.21 8.85 -1.87
N THR A 336 -7.58 8.05 -0.87
CA THR A 336 -8.53 6.94 -1.04
C THR A 336 -9.90 7.41 -1.51
N ALA A 337 -10.34 8.60 -1.07
CA ALA A 337 -11.57 9.23 -1.57
C ALA A 337 -11.48 9.58 -3.07
N VAL A 338 -10.35 10.16 -3.51
CA VAL A 338 -10.12 10.42 -4.94
C VAL A 338 -10.06 9.11 -5.71
N THR A 339 -9.38 8.09 -5.18
CA THR A 339 -9.33 6.78 -5.84
C THR A 339 -10.72 6.13 -5.96
N GLY A 340 -11.59 6.30 -4.95
CA GLY A 340 -12.99 5.85 -5.02
C GLY A 340 -13.79 6.57 -6.11
N LEU A 341 -13.63 7.89 -6.24
CA LEU A 341 -14.25 8.67 -7.32
C LEU A 341 -13.76 8.24 -8.70
N GLU A 342 -12.45 8.01 -8.82
CA GLU A 342 -11.83 7.52 -10.06
C GLU A 342 -12.30 6.10 -10.41
N LEU A 343 -12.54 5.24 -9.41
CA LEU A 343 -13.07 3.90 -9.63
C LEU A 343 -14.50 3.97 -10.18
N MET A 344 -15.36 4.80 -9.58
CA MET A 344 -16.71 5.02 -10.09
C MET A 344 -16.67 5.53 -11.53
N THR A 345 -15.76 6.46 -11.83
CA THR A 345 -15.56 7.00 -13.19
C THR A 345 -15.00 5.96 -14.17
N ALA A 346 -14.12 5.07 -13.72
CA ALA A 346 -13.52 4.04 -14.56
C ALA A 346 -14.51 2.91 -14.89
N LEU A 347 -15.41 2.57 -13.96
CA LEU A 347 -16.49 1.60 -14.15
C LEU A 347 -17.66 2.19 -14.94
N HIS A 348 -17.97 3.46 -14.73
CA HIS A 348 -19.03 4.19 -15.44
C HIS A 348 -18.48 5.50 -16.02
N PRO A 349 -17.78 5.43 -17.18
CA PRO A 349 -17.24 6.62 -17.83
C PRO A 349 -18.34 7.66 -18.08
N PRO A 350 -18.05 8.97 -17.97
CA PRO A 350 -19.07 10.02 -18.04
C PRO A 350 -19.75 10.13 -19.40
N THR A 351 -19.07 9.64 -20.45
CA THR A 351 -19.55 9.63 -21.81
C THR A 351 -19.32 8.29 -22.48
N ARG A 352 -20.24 7.91 -23.37
CA ARG A 352 -20.13 6.76 -24.27
C ARG A 352 -20.28 7.21 -25.72
N ALA A 353 -19.87 6.38 -26.67
CA ALA A 353 -20.14 6.66 -28.07
C ALA A 353 -21.63 6.42 -28.39
N SER A 354 -22.25 7.33 -29.14
CA SER A 354 -23.60 7.14 -29.68
C SER A 354 -23.64 6.00 -30.71
N GLU A 355 -24.85 5.63 -31.12
CA GLU A 355 -25.03 4.95 -32.40
C GLU A 355 -24.49 5.83 -33.54
N PRO A 356 -23.97 5.22 -34.62
CA PRO A 356 -23.53 5.98 -35.79
C PRO A 356 -24.67 6.82 -36.37
N ASP A 357 -24.38 8.06 -36.75
CA ASP A 357 -25.31 8.91 -37.51
C ASP A 357 -25.45 8.44 -38.96
N ALA A 358 -26.22 9.18 -39.78
CA ALA A 358 -26.43 8.85 -41.18
C ALA A 358 -25.14 8.83 -42.01
N GLU A 359 -24.08 9.53 -41.57
CA GLU A 359 -22.74 9.51 -42.17
C GLU A 359 -21.82 8.47 -41.53
N GLY A 360 -22.31 7.65 -40.60
CA GLY A 360 -21.57 6.62 -39.89
C GLY A 360 -20.67 7.14 -38.77
N ARG A 361 -20.77 8.43 -38.39
CA ARG A 361 -19.97 9.03 -37.32
C ARG A 361 -20.64 8.82 -35.97
N ARG A 362 -19.84 8.57 -34.95
CA ARG A 362 -20.31 8.45 -33.56
C ARG A 362 -19.98 9.71 -32.79
N HIS A 363 -20.89 10.10 -31.91
CA HIS A 363 -20.77 11.29 -31.08
C HIS A 363 -20.58 10.90 -29.62
N SER A 364 -19.90 11.74 -28.85
CA SER A 364 -19.78 11.56 -27.41
C SER A 364 -21.11 11.96 -26.75
N VAL A 365 -21.81 11.01 -26.13
CA VAL A 365 -23.08 11.25 -25.41
C VAL A 365 -22.95 10.87 -23.94
N HIS A 366 -23.78 11.45 -23.07
CA HIS A 366 -23.80 11.10 -21.64
C HIS A 366 -24.05 9.59 -21.45
N ASN A 367 -23.31 8.99 -20.51
CA ASN A 367 -23.49 7.59 -20.14
C ASN A 367 -24.47 7.49 -18.96
N PRO A 368 -25.65 6.88 -19.13
CA PRO A 368 -26.62 6.77 -18.04
C PRO A 368 -26.04 6.07 -16.80
N GLY A 369 -26.28 6.64 -15.63
CA GLY A 369 -25.77 6.11 -14.35
C GLY A 369 -24.29 6.46 -14.06
N SER A 370 -23.62 7.22 -14.93
CA SER A 370 -22.33 7.83 -14.61
C SER A 370 -22.51 9.12 -13.80
N LEU A 371 -21.44 9.58 -13.16
CA LEU A 371 -21.40 10.88 -12.47
C LEU A 371 -21.51 12.09 -13.41
N GLY A 372 -21.57 11.88 -14.73
CA GLY A 372 -21.59 12.95 -15.72
C GLY A 372 -20.27 13.74 -15.78
N LYS A 373 -20.28 14.84 -16.54
CA LYS A 373 -19.15 15.80 -16.59
C LYS A 373 -19.46 17.07 -15.79
N GLU A 374 -20.73 17.40 -15.68
CA GLU A 374 -21.20 18.62 -15.03
C GLU A 374 -21.38 18.38 -13.53
N PRO A 375 -21.08 19.38 -12.68
CA PRO A 375 -21.47 19.35 -11.29
C PRO A 375 -22.98 19.12 -11.16
N VAL A 376 -23.36 18.26 -10.21
CA VAL A 376 -24.75 18.04 -9.84
C VAL A 376 -25.00 18.76 -8.53
N ASP A 377 -26.13 19.44 -8.42
CA ASP A 377 -26.54 20.05 -7.15
C ASP A 377 -26.63 18.96 -6.07
N PRO A 378 -26.06 19.20 -4.88
CA PRO A 378 -26.16 18.25 -3.79
C PRO A 378 -27.62 18.08 -3.38
N ALA A 379 -27.97 16.89 -2.90
CA ALA A 379 -29.24 16.71 -2.21
C ALA A 379 -29.31 17.74 -1.07
N PRO A 380 -30.47 18.36 -0.78
CA PRO A 380 -30.53 19.41 0.22
C PRO A 380 -30.00 19.03 1.60
N CYS A 381 -30.13 17.77 2.01
CA CYS A 381 -29.56 17.28 3.28
C CYS A 381 -28.02 17.13 3.28
N GLU A 382 -27.39 17.09 2.12
CA GLU A 382 -25.94 16.96 1.93
C GLU A 382 -25.27 18.29 1.60
N ALA A 383 -26.05 19.33 1.30
CA ALA A 383 -25.56 20.66 1.01
C ALA A 383 -24.93 21.30 2.27
N ILE A 384 -23.78 21.96 2.09
CA ILE A 384 -23.14 22.71 3.17
C ILE A 384 -23.93 23.97 3.52
N ASP A 385 -23.79 24.44 4.77
CA ASP A 385 -24.40 25.71 5.20
C ASP A 385 -23.96 26.85 4.27
N GLY A 386 -24.93 27.59 3.74
CA GLY A 386 -24.70 28.68 2.78
C GLY A 386 -24.71 28.27 1.30
N HIS A 387 -24.91 26.99 0.98
CA HIS A 387 -25.10 26.55 -0.41
C HIS A 387 -26.39 27.13 -1.03
N PRO A 388 -26.40 27.59 -2.30
CA PRO A 388 -27.58 28.19 -2.94
C PRO A 388 -28.84 27.32 -2.89
N VAL A 389 -28.68 25.98 -2.99
CA VAL A 389 -29.81 25.03 -2.91
C VAL A 389 -30.56 25.08 -1.57
N LEU A 390 -29.96 25.67 -0.52
CA LEU A 390 -30.57 25.85 0.80
C LEU A 390 -31.26 27.21 0.97
N ALA A 391 -31.22 28.09 -0.03
CA ALA A 391 -31.70 29.48 0.10
C ALA A 391 -33.16 29.57 0.56
N ASP A 392 -34.01 28.69 0.02
CA ASP A 392 -35.46 28.70 0.24
C ASP A 392 -35.95 27.60 1.21
N LEU A 393 -35.02 26.83 1.78
CA LEU A 393 -35.38 25.72 2.67
C LEU A 393 -35.42 26.17 4.14
N PRO A 394 -36.49 25.82 4.88
CA PRO A 394 -36.58 26.12 6.30
C PRO A 394 -35.42 25.45 7.05
N ARG A 395 -34.59 26.27 7.71
CA ARG A 395 -33.43 25.80 8.48
C ARG A 395 -33.91 25.15 9.78
N PHE A 396 -33.97 23.82 9.82
CA PHE A 396 -34.37 23.11 11.04
C PHE A 396 -33.23 22.90 12.05
N HIS A 397 -31.98 23.19 11.67
CA HIS A 397 -30.86 23.23 12.61
C HIS A 397 -29.72 24.13 12.09
N VAL A 398 -29.44 25.22 12.79
CA VAL A 398 -28.20 25.99 12.58
C VAL A 398 -27.14 25.33 13.44
N ARG A 399 -26.08 24.78 12.83
CA ARG A 399 -24.95 24.22 13.58
C ARG A 399 -24.22 25.36 14.30
N GLY A 400 -24.52 25.55 15.59
CA GLY A 400 -23.79 26.46 16.46
C GLY A 400 -22.39 25.92 16.80
N PRO A 401 -21.47 26.78 17.29
CA PRO A 401 -20.07 26.41 17.57
C PRO A 401 -19.90 25.26 18.59
N ALA A 402 -20.93 24.99 19.39
CA ALA A 402 -20.96 23.92 20.39
C ALA A 402 -21.16 22.50 19.81
N VAL A 403 -21.55 22.38 18.53
CA VAL A 403 -21.66 21.09 17.82
C VAL A 403 -20.47 20.94 16.86
N SER A 404 -19.26 21.14 17.37
CA SER A 404 -18.03 20.82 16.66
C SER A 404 -17.51 19.46 17.14
N TYR A 405 -17.78 18.40 16.38
CA TYR A 405 -16.90 17.23 16.46
C TYR A 405 -15.52 17.62 15.93
N PRO A 406 -14.42 17.04 16.45
CA PRO A 406 -13.06 17.43 16.08
C PRO A 406 -12.89 17.35 14.56
N SER A 407 -12.37 18.44 13.97
CA SER A 407 -12.08 18.71 12.54
C SER A 407 -11.30 17.62 11.80
N SER A 408 -11.85 16.41 11.76
CA SER A 408 -11.17 15.21 11.28
C SER A 408 -11.89 14.50 10.14
N CYS A 409 -13.04 15.03 9.72
CA CYS A 409 -13.72 14.71 8.45
C CYS A 409 -13.93 16.00 7.65
N ASN A 410 -12.85 16.67 7.26
CA ASN A 410 -12.93 17.75 6.27
C ASN A 410 -12.77 17.12 4.87
N ILE A 411 -13.86 16.58 4.33
CA ILE A 411 -13.95 16.16 2.91
C ILE A 411 -13.99 17.39 1.98
N SER A 412 -14.12 18.62 2.53
CA SER A 412 -14.21 19.87 1.76
C SER A 412 -12.94 20.28 1.00
N GLY A 413 -11.81 19.57 1.13
CA GLY A 413 -10.68 19.75 0.21
C GLY A 413 -10.86 19.08 -1.15
N ALA A 414 -11.87 18.21 -1.31
CA ALA A 414 -12.06 17.40 -2.52
C ALA A 414 -13.16 17.91 -3.47
N LEU A 415 -14.10 18.74 -3.01
CA LEU A 415 -15.29 19.13 -3.79
C LEU A 415 -15.24 20.52 -4.43
N THR A 416 -14.26 21.37 -4.12
CA THR A 416 -14.02 22.64 -4.85
C THR A 416 -13.30 22.45 -6.19
N TRP A 417 -13.13 21.22 -6.67
CA TRP A 417 -12.28 20.87 -7.82
C TRP A 417 -13.03 20.51 -9.11
N CYS A 418 -14.32 20.84 -9.24
CA CYS A 418 -15.09 20.62 -10.47
C CYS A 418 -15.44 21.89 -11.26
N ALA A 419 -14.85 23.05 -10.95
CA ALA A 419 -15.01 24.25 -11.76
C ALA A 419 -13.64 24.83 -12.12
N ALA A 420 -13.07 24.35 -13.24
CA ALA A 420 -12.34 25.14 -14.21
C ALA A 420 -11.61 24.17 -15.16
N ASP A 421 -12.23 23.92 -16.31
CA ASP A 421 -11.52 23.54 -17.53
C ASP A 421 -10.38 24.52 -17.86
#